data_AF-A0A351E8Y2-F1
#
_entry.id   AF-A0A351E8Y2-F1
#
_cell.length_a   1.000
_cell.length_b   1.000
_cell.length_c   1.000
_cell.angle_alpha   90.00
_cell.angle_beta   90.00
_cell.angle_gamma   90.00
#
_symmetry.space_group_name_H-M   'P 1'
#
loop_
_entity.id
_entity.type
_entity.pdbx_description
1 polymer ?
#
loop_
_entity_poly.entity_id
_entity_poly.type
_entity_poly.pdbx_seq_one_letter_code
_entity_poly.pdbx_strand_id
1 'polypeptide(L)'
;MSKKVPYVSRETVAEIAKTYPTPFYLYDEKGIRNTARLVNQAFRWNKGFKEYFAVKATPNPYLLQMLKEEGCGADCSSLTELEMSDAVGL
;
A
#
# COMPACT_ATOMS: atom_id res chain seq x y z
N MET A 1 16.21 -10.43 16.57
CA MET A 1 15.74 -9.66 15.39
C MET A 1 14.96 -10.60 14.50
N SER A 2 13.78 -10.22 13.99
CA SER A 2 13.07 -11.07 13.02
C SER A 2 13.88 -11.15 11.72
N LYS A 3 13.96 -12.34 11.13
CA LYS A 3 14.66 -12.57 9.87
C LYS A 3 13.84 -11.91 8.75
N LYS A 4 14.38 -10.88 8.10
CA LYS A 4 13.75 -10.27 6.91
C LYS A 4 13.91 -11.24 5.73
N VAL A 5 12.84 -11.89 5.34
CA VAL A 5 12.79 -12.81 4.20
C VAL A 5 12.01 -12.11 3.07
N PRO A 6 12.58 -11.94 1.87
CA PRO A 6 11.86 -11.42 0.72
C PRO A 6 10.64 -12.28 0.38
N TYR A 7 9.55 -11.66 -0.11
CA TYR A 7 8.34 -12.36 -0.54
C TYR A 7 8.46 -13.00 -1.93
N VAL A 8 9.59 -12.79 -2.62
CA VAL A 8 9.93 -13.36 -3.94
C VAL A 8 11.32 -13.99 -3.92
N SER A 9 11.55 -14.96 -4.81
CA SER A 9 12.87 -15.57 -4.97
C SER A 9 13.78 -14.72 -5.88
N ARG A 10 15.09 -15.01 -5.85
CA ARG A 10 16.07 -14.36 -6.74
C ARG A 10 15.76 -14.64 -8.21
N GLU A 11 15.31 -15.85 -8.52
CA GLU A 11 15.00 -16.32 -9.87
C GLU A 11 13.80 -15.55 -10.43
N THR A 12 12.74 -15.37 -9.63
CA THR A 12 11.58 -14.54 -10.01
C THR A 12 12.00 -13.10 -10.33
N VAL A 13 12.83 -12.48 -9.49
CA VAL A 13 13.31 -11.11 -9.70
C VAL A 13 14.17 -11.01 -10.97
N ALA A 14 15.03 -12.00 -11.22
CA ALA A 14 15.84 -12.05 -12.44
C ALA A 14 14.99 -12.19 -13.71
N GLU A 15 13.87 -12.90 -13.65
CA GLU A 15 12.93 -13.01 -14.78
C GLU A 15 12.19 -11.69 -15.03
N ILE A 16 11.68 -11.05 -13.97
CA ILE A 16 11.03 -9.73 -14.07
C ILE A 16 11.99 -8.70 -14.70
N ALA A 17 13.28 -8.75 -14.32
CA ALA A 17 14.30 -7.84 -14.83
C ALA A 17 14.56 -7.95 -16.34
N LYS A 18 14.16 -9.05 -17.00
CA LYS A 18 14.22 -9.17 -18.47
C LYS A 18 13.16 -8.33 -19.16
N THR A 19 12.01 -8.14 -18.50
CA THR A 19 10.89 -7.33 -19.01
C THR A 19 10.98 -5.88 -18.55
N TYR A 20 11.36 -5.66 -17.29
CA TYR A 20 11.48 -4.34 -16.68
C TYR A 20 12.95 -4.11 -16.27
N PRO A 21 13.73 -3.31 -17.03
CA PRO A 21 15.13 -3.06 -16.72
C PRO A 21 15.31 -2.46 -15.32
N THR A 22 16.41 -2.81 -14.67
CA THR A 22 16.71 -2.30 -13.33
C THR A 22 17.20 -0.84 -13.36
N PRO A 23 16.99 -0.06 -12.28
CA PRO A 23 16.29 -0.44 -11.04
C PRO A 23 14.76 -0.32 -11.15
N PHE A 24 14.04 -1.16 -10.40
CA PHE A 24 12.59 -1.05 -10.24
C PHE A 24 12.17 -1.31 -8.79
N TYR A 25 10.99 -0.82 -8.43
CA TYR A 25 10.29 -1.19 -7.20
C TYR A 25 9.32 -2.35 -7.49
N LEU A 26 9.28 -3.33 -6.60
CA LEU A 26 8.28 -4.39 -6.61
C LEU A 26 7.44 -4.27 -5.35
N TYR A 27 6.12 -4.27 -5.50
CA TYR A 27 5.17 -4.20 -4.39
C TYR A 27 4.48 -5.56 -4.21
N ASP A 28 4.26 -5.96 -2.96
CA ASP A 28 3.46 -7.14 -2.61
C ASP A 28 2.03 -6.72 -2.29
N GLU A 29 1.15 -6.73 -3.30
CA GLU A 29 -0.26 -6.38 -3.12
C GLU A 29 -0.92 -7.23 -2.03
N LYS A 30 -0.65 -8.54 -2.00
CA LYS A 30 -1.23 -9.45 -1.01
C LYS A 30 -0.80 -9.06 0.40
N GLY A 31 0.48 -8.76 0.60
CA GLY A 31 1.04 -8.27 1.86
C GLY A 31 0.43 -6.95 2.32
N ILE A 32 0.28 -6.00 1.39
CA ILE A 32 -0.32 -4.67 1.68
C ILE A 32 -1.77 -4.82 2.12
N ARG A 33 -2.61 -5.55 1.35
CA ARG A 33 -4.02 -5.79 1.70
C ARG A 33 -4.17 -6.53 3.03
N ASN A 34 -3.36 -7.55 3.26
CA ASN A 34 -3.38 -8.28 4.52
C ASN A 34 -3.06 -7.37 5.72
N THR A 35 -2.09 -6.46 5.57
CA THR A 35 -1.76 -5.48 6.61
C THR A 35 -2.94 -4.56 6.90
N ALA A 36 -3.58 -4.01 5.86
CA ALA A 36 -4.76 -3.15 6.03
C ALA A 36 -5.90 -3.87 6.78
N ARG A 37 -6.18 -5.13 6.40
CA ARG A 37 -7.19 -5.97 7.07
C ARG A 37 -6.86 -6.23 8.53
N LEU A 38 -5.58 -6.50 8.85
CA LEU A 38 -5.14 -6.73 10.23
C LEU A 38 -5.30 -5.48 11.10
N VAL A 39 -4.99 -4.29 10.57
CA VAL A 39 -5.22 -3.02 11.28
C VAL A 39 -6.71 -2.82 11.55
N ASN A 40 -7.56 -2.94 10.52
CA ASN A 40 -9.01 -2.84 10.68
C ASN A 40 -9.56 -3.87 11.70
N GLN A 41 -9.05 -5.11 11.68
CA GLN A 41 -9.43 -6.14 12.63
C GLN A 41 -9.01 -5.79 14.07
N ALA A 42 -7.80 -5.24 14.27
CA ALA A 42 -7.29 -4.88 15.58
C ALA A 42 -8.14 -3.79 16.26
N PHE A 43 -8.70 -2.86 15.47
CA PHE A 43 -9.51 -1.75 15.96
C PHE A 43 -11.03 -1.97 15.81
N ARG A 44 -11.48 -3.17 15.43
CA ARG A 44 -12.90 -3.50 15.20
C ARG A 44 -13.84 -3.23 16.37
N TRP A 45 -13.29 -3.14 17.59
CA TRP A 45 -14.05 -2.85 18.81
C TRP A 45 -14.52 -1.39 18.87
N ASN A 46 -13.85 -0.49 18.15
CA ASN A 46 -14.20 0.93 18.06
C ASN A 46 -15.05 1.18 16.80
N LYS A 47 -16.37 1.39 16.99
CA LYS A 47 -17.32 1.63 15.90
C LYS A 47 -17.02 2.88 15.05
N GLY A 48 -16.28 3.85 15.60
CA GLY A 48 -15.88 5.07 14.91
C GLY A 48 -14.49 5.01 14.27
N PHE A 49 -13.78 3.88 14.39
CA PHE A 49 -12.45 3.76 13.81
C PHE A 49 -12.52 3.70 12.29
N LYS A 50 -11.67 4.50 11.64
CA LYS A 50 -11.35 4.41 10.23
C LYS A 50 -9.86 4.65 10.08
N GLU A 51 -9.17 3.73 9.41
CA GLU A 51 -7.77 3.91 9.09
C GLU A 51 -7.62 4.92 7.94
N TYR A 52 -6.74 5.91 8.11
CA TYR A 52 -6.37 6.87 7.07
C TYR A 52 -4.92 6.65 6.69
N PHE A 53 -4.67 6.19 5.46
CA PHE A 53 -3.32 5.90 5.01
C PHE A 53 -2.55 7.20 4.79
N ALA A 54 -1.39 7.33 5.42
CA ALA A 54 -0.49 8.46 5.25
C ALA A 54 0.12 8.46 3.84
N VAL A 55 -0.45 9.25 2.92
CA VAL A 55 -0.11 9.24 1.48
C VAL A 55 1.37 9.52 1.24
N LYS A 56 1.96 10.44 2.01
CA LYS A 56 3.41 10.75 1.99
C LYS A 56 4.33 9.54 2.12
N ALA A 57 3.88 8.46 2.77
CA ALA A 57 4.70 7.26 2.95
C ALA A 57 4.92 6.53 1.62
N THR A 58 3.92 6.52 0.74
CA THR A 58 4.03 5.96 -0.62
C THR A 58 2.96 6.59 -1.52
N PRO A 59 3.23 7.77 -2.12
CA PRO A 59 2.25 8.52 -2.92
C PRO A 59 2.07 7.87 -4.30
N ASN A 60 1.35 6.75 -4.33
CA ASN A 60 1.11 5.94 -5.52
C ASN A 60 -0.40 5.70 -5.69
N PRO A 61 -1.03 6.20 -6.77
CA PRO A 61 -2.47 6.12 -6.94
C PRO A 61 -3.01 4.68 -7.02
N TYR A 62 -2.22 3.73 -7.54
CA TYR A 62 -2.62 2.32 -7.54
C TYR A 62 -2.70 1.75 -6.11
N LEU A 63 -1.75 2.12 -5.23
CA LEU A 63 -1.82 1.71 -3.83
C LEU A 63 -3.00 2.36 -3.12
N LEU A 64 -3.28 3.64 -3.39
CA LEU A 64 -4.44 4.33 -2.82
C LEU A 64 -5.76 3.68 -3.24
N GLN A 65 -5.88 3.28 -4.50
CA GLN A 65 -7.05 2.56 -4.99
C GLN A 65 -7.24 1.22 -4.28
N MET A 66 -6.17 0.43 -4.12
CA MET A 66 -6.24 -0.84 -3.38
C MET A 66 -6.57 -0.63 -1.90
N LEU A 67 -6.00 0.38 -1.24
CA LEU A 67 -6.28 0.67 0.16
C LEU A 67 -7.70 1.21 0.38
N LYS A 68 -8.24 1.96 -0.59
CA LYS A 68 -9.65 2.35 -0.62
C LYS A 68 -10.58 1.14 -0.66
N GLU A 69 -10.26 0.11 -1.45
CA GLU A 69 -11.02 -1.14 -1.48
C GLU A 69 -10.98 -1.89 -0.13
N GLU A 70 -9.89 -1.75 0.64
CA GLU A 70 -9.77 -2.27 2.00
C GLU A 70 -10.42 -1.35 3.07
N GLY A 71 -11.07 -0.27 2.66
CA GLY A 71 -11.83 0.64 3.52
C GLY A 71 -11.02 1.79 4.14
N CYS A 72 -9.75 1.98 3.74
CA CYS A 72 -8.94 3.09 4.22
C CYS A 72 -9.39 4.43 3.61
N GLY A 73 -9.21 5.52 4.37
CA GLY A 73 -9.17 6.89 3.84
C GLY A 73 -7.74 7.33 3.49
N ALA A 74 -7.57 8.62 3.20
CA ALA A 74 -6.27 9.25 2.98
C ALA A 74 -5.95 10.28 4.07
N ASP A 75 -4.73 10.23 4.59
CA ASP A 75 -4.13 11.29 5.41
C ASP A 75 -3.09 12.02 4.54
N CYS A 76 -3.39 13.28 4.22
CA CYS A 76 -2.64 14.09 3.26
C CYS A 76 -1.97 15.29 3.95
N SER A 77 -0.73 15.56 3.56
CA SER A 77 0.15 16.61 4.08
C SER A 77 0.48 17.70 3.06
N SER A 78 -0.02 17.59 1.83
CA SER A 78 0.14 18.59 0.77
C SER A 78 -1.07 18.62 -0.18
N LEU A 79 -1.20 19.70 -0.95
CA LEU A 79 -2.25 19.83 -1.98
C LEU A 79 -2.15 18.72 -3.04
N THR A 80 -0.94 18.37 -3.46
CA THR A 80 -0.71 17.31 -4.45
C THR A 80 -1.16 15.94 -3.94
N GLU A 81 -0.99 15.66 -2.64
CA GLU A 81 -1.51 14.43 -2.04
C GLU A 81 -3.04 14.41 -2.04
N LEU A 82 -3.68 15.55 -1.73
CA LEU A 82 -5.15 15.69 -1.80
C LEU A 82 -5.68 15.48 -3.22
N GLU A 83 -5.06 16.11 -4.23
CA GLU A 83 -5.44 15.95 -5.64
C GLU A 83 -5.30 14.50 -6.12
N MET A 84 -4.24 13.81 -5.70
CA MET A 84 -4.03 12.39 -6.01
C MET A 84 -5.10 11.50 -5.36
N SER A 85 -5.45 11.78 -4.10
CA SER A 85 -6.51 11.06 -3.39
C SER A 85 -7.88 11.30 -4.04
N ASP A 86 -8.20 12.53 -4.40
CA ASP A 86 -9.45 12.88 -5.11
C ASP A 86 -9.54 12.18 -6.47
N ALA A 87 -8.43 12.12 -7.22
CA ALA A 87 -8.38 11.44 -8.52
C ALA A 87 -8.70 9.93 -8.46
N VAL A 88 -8.50 9.28 -7.31
CA VAL A 88 -8.89 7.87 -7.07
C VAL A 88 -10.22 7.74 -6.29
N GLY A 89 -10.85 8.87 -5.99
CA GLY A 89 -12.13 9.01 -5.29
C GLY A 89 -12.07 8.70 -3.80
N LEU A 90 -11.02 9.13 -3.12
CA LEU A 90 -10.86 9.07 -1.66
C LEU A 90 -11.30 10.37 -0.98
#